data_AF-A0A853GKQ4-F1
#
_entry.id   AF-A0A853GKQ4-F1
#
_cell.length_a   1.000
_cell.length_b   1.000
_cell.length_c   1.000
_cell.angle_alpha   90.00
_cell.angle_beta   90.00
_cell.angle_gamma   90.00
#
_symmetry.space_group_name_H-M   'P 1'
#
loop_
_entity.id
_entity.type
_entity.pdbx_description
1 polymer ?
#
loop_
_entity_poly.entity_id
_entity_poly.type
_entity_poly.pdbx_seq_one_letter_code
_entity_poly.pdbx_strand_id
1 'polypeptide(L)' 'MLRHSNDGGHTWSNTRTATMGKVGEYGMRCKFERLGSGRQRVWEVSITDPVNAVILGAVLLGEPGQS' A
#
# COMPACT_ATOMS: atom_id res chain seq x y z
N MET A 1 -5.28 -2.90 4.09
CA MET A 1 -5.44 -1.43 4.15
C MET A 1 -4.13 -0.75 3.78
N LEU A 2 -4.17 0.45 3.20
CA LEU A 2 -3.01 1.23 2.80
C LEU A 2 -3.17 2.71 3.22
N ARG A 3 -2.14 3.26 3.85
CA ARG A 3 -1.93 4.70 4.01
C ARG A 3 -0.49 5.06 3.67
N HIS A 4 -0.26 6.33 3.34
CA HIS A 4 1.08 6.83 3.07
C HIS A 4 1.31 8.20 3.69
N SER A 5 2.57 8.49 3.97
CA SER A 5 3.04 9.78 4.46
C SER A 5 4.08 10.34 3.51
N ASN A 6 4.07 11.65 3.28
CA ASN A 6 5.08 12.34 2.46
C ASN A 6 6.07 13.16 3.32
N ASP A 7 5.92 13.17 4.64
CA ASP A 7 6.70 13.96 5.60
C ASP A 7 7.38 13.09 6.66
N GLY A 8 7.73 11.85 6.31
CA GLY A 8 8.46 10.94 7.18
C GLY A 8 7.62 10.26 8.27
N GLY A 9 6.29 10.27 8.15
CA GLY A 9 5.37 9.60 9.07
C GLY A 9 4.69 10.54 10.08
N HIS A 10 4.87 11.86 9.95
CA HIS A 10 4.22 12.83 10.83
C HIS A 10 2.75 13.05 10.46
N THR A 11 2.43 13.11 9.17
CA THR A 11 1.06 13.16 8.68
C THR A 11 0.78 12.00 7.73
N TRP A 12 -0.48 11.54 7.75
CA TRP A 12 -0.91 10.36 7.00
C TRP A 12 -2.06 10.70 6.06
N SER A 13 -2.03 10.09 4.87
CA SER A 13 -3.16 10.14 3.94
C SER A 13 -4.38 9.41 4.50
N ASN A 14 -5.55 9.68 3.91
CA ASN A 14 -6.75 8.87 4.16
C ASN A 14 -6.48 7.38 3.94
N THR A 15 -7.02 6.56 4.84
CA THR A 15 -6.91 5.10 4.76
C THR A 15 -7.69 4.58 3.57
N ARG A 16 -7.03 3.78 2.72
CA ARG A 16 -7.68 3.04 1.64
C ARG A 16 -7.81 1.58 2.02
N THR A 17 -8.98 1.02 1.78
CA THR A 17 -9.27 -0.40 2.02
C THR A 17 -9.41 -1.13 0.69
N ALA A 18 -8.95 -2.37 0.67
CA ALA A 18 -9.13 -3.31 -0.42
C ALA A 18 -9.29 -4.70 0.21
N THR A 19 -10.12 -5.54 -0.41
CA THR A 19 -10.32 -6.93 0.03
C THR A 19 -9.30 -7.85 -0.63
N MET A 20 -8.90 -8.92 0.08
CA MET A 20 -8.01 -9.99 -0.43
C MET A 20 -8.78 -11.16 -1.04
N GLY A 21 -10.11 -11.12 -1.04
CA GLY A 21 -10.99 -12.15 -1.59
C GLY A 21 -11.54 -13.04 -0.49
N LYS A 22 -12.27 -14.08 -0.87
CA LYS A 22 -12.75 -15.10 0.08
C LYS A 22 -11.67 -16.16 0.32
N VAL A 23 -11.76 -16.87 1.45
CA VAL A 23 -10.91 -18.04 1.72
C VAL A 23 -11.08 -19.06 0.58
N GLY A 24 -9.97 -19.44 -0.06
CA GLY A 24 -9.94 -20.33 -1.22
C GLY A 24 -9.80 -19.61 -2.57
N GLU A 25 -9.89 -18.28 -2.61
CA GLU A 25 -9.61 -17.47 -3.81
C GLU A 25 -8.15 -17.00 -3.82
N TYR A 26 -7.33 -17.53 -4.73
CA TYR A 26 -5.88 -17.24 -4.78
C TYR A 26 -5.48 -16.28 -5.91
N GLY A 27 -6.41 -15.92 -6.81
CA GLY A 27 -6.13 -15.08 -7.97
C GLY A 27 -6.32 -13.58 -7.75
N MET A 28 -6.77 -13.17 -6.56
CA MET A 28 -7.15 -11.79 -6.31
C MET A 28 -5.95 -10.93 -5.91
N ARG A 29 -5.88 -9.71 -6.46
CA ARG A 29 -4.82 -8.75 -6.18
C ARG A 29 -5.39 -7.47 -5.61
N CYS A 30 -4.98 -7.10 -4.40
CA CYS A 30 -5.25 -5.77 -3.86
C CYS A 30 -4.41 -4.74 -4.62
N LYS A 31 -5.07 -3.82 -5.33
CA LYS A 31 -4.43 -2.70 -6.01
C LYS A 31 -4.90 -1.40 -5.39
N PHE A 32 -3.95 -0.50 -5.16
CA PHE A 32 -4.22 0.87 -4.76
C PHE A 32 -3.65 1.77 -5.84
N GLU A 33 -4.53 2.31 -6.69
CA GLU A 33 -4.15 3.15 -7.81
C GLU A 33 -4.32 4.62 -7.46
N ARG A 34 -3.73 5.52 -8.27
CA ARG A 34 -3.84 6.98 -8.12
C ARG A 34 -3.35 7.48 -6.75
N LEU A 35 -2.17 7.02 -6.35
CA LEU A 35 -1.54 7.42 -5.08
C LEU A 35 -0.77 8.75 -5.18
N GLY A 36 -0.66 9.35 -6.38
CA GLY A 36 0.07 10.60 -6.61
C GLY A 36 1.60 10.41 -6.53
N SER A 37 2.32 11.52 -6.39
CA SER A 37 3.78 11.56 -6.32
C SER A 37 4.29 11.84 -4.90
N GLY A 38 5.51 11.42 -4.60
CA GLY A 38 6.16 11.69 -3.32
C GLY A 38 7.65 11.38 -3.40
N ARG A 39 8.49 12.25 -2.82
CA ARG A 39 9.95 12.08 -2.81
C ARG A 39 10.42 11.18 -1.68
N GLN A 40 9.90 11.39 -0.47
CA GLN A 40 10.23 10.63 0.73
C GLN A 40 8.96 10.00 1.28
N ARG A 41 8.36 9.13 0.48
CA ARG A 41 7.09 8.52 0.83
C ARG A 41 7.29 7.30 1.71
N VAL A 42 6.63 7.30 2.86
CA VAL A 42 6.51 6.14 3.75
C VAL A 42 5.19 5.45 3.48
N TRP A 43 5.23 4.12 3.28
CA TRP A 43 4.05 3.30 3.07
C TRP A 43 3.74 2.51 4.33
N GLU A 44 2.48 2.51 4.75
CA GLU A 44 2.01 1.62 5.79
C GLU A 44 0.91 0.72 5.26
N VAL A 45 1.15 -0.58 5.38
CA VAL A 45 0.21 -1.64 5.01
C VAL A 45 -0.23 -2.33 6.28
N SER A 46 -1.54 -2.44 6.46
CA SER A 46 -2.14 -3.14 7.60
C SER A 46 -3.14 -4.18 7.12
N ILE A 47 -3.13 -5.35 7.73
CA ILE A 47 -3.97 -6.50 7.38
C ILE A 47 -4.79 -6.86 8.62
N THR A 48 -6.10 -6.95 8.45
CA THR A 48 -7.05 -7.18 9.54
C THR A 48 -7.57 -8.62 9.59
N ASP A 49 -7.44 -9.37 8.50
CA ASP A 49 -7.97 -10.72 8.41
C ASP A 49 -7.18 -11.67 9.34
N PRO A 50 -7.84 -12.58 10.07
CA PRO A 50 -7.21 -13.46 11.05
C PRO A 50 -6.50 -14.64 10.39
N VAL A 51 -5.60 -14.35 9.44
CA VAL A 51 -4.84 -15.32 8.66
C VAL A 51 -3.37 -14.98 8.70
N ASN A 52 -2.50 -15.98 8.48
CA ASN A 52 -1.07 -15.72 8.39
C ASN A 52 -0.78 -14.89 7.14
N ALA A 53 -0.36 -13.64 7.35
CA ALA A 53 0.04 -12.73 6.29
C ALA A 53 1.57 -12.59 6.28
N VAL A 54 2.19 -13.06 5.19
CA VAL A 54 3.64 -12.98 5.00
C VAL A 54 3.96 -11.93 3.95
N ILE A 55 4.78 -10.94 4.33
CA ILE A 55 5.30 -9.93 3.40
C ILE A 55 6.66 -10.41 2.90
N LEU A 56 6.73 -10.77 1.63
CA LEU A 56 7.97 -11.29 1.02
C LEU A 56 8.97 -10.17 0.68
N GLY A 57 8.49 -8.98 0.38
CA GLY A 57 9.33 -7.84 0.03
C GLY A 57 8.51 -6.64 -0.44
N ALA A 58 9.18 -5.49 -0.54
CA ALA A 58 8.62 -4.26 -1.06
C ALA A 58 9.47 -3.77 -2.23
N VAL A 59 8.85 -3.57 -3.39
CA VAL A 59 9.52 -3.11 -4.61
C VAL A 59 8.88 -1.80 -5.06
N LEU A 60 9.72 -0.81 -5.35
CA LEU A 60 9.30 0.47 -5.90
C LEU A 60 9.89 0.64 -7.29
N LEU A 61 9.02 0.84 -8.28
CA LEU A 61 9.40 1.32 -9.61
C LEU A 61 8.97 2.79 -9.69
N GLY A 62 9.94 3.68 -9.73
CA GLY A 62 9.72 5.12 -9.78
C GLY A 62 10.23 5.71 -11.09
N GLU A 63 9.48 6.67 -11.62
CA GLU A 63 9.92 7.51 -12.74
C GLU A 63 10.34 8.89 -12.21
N PRO A 64 11.35 9.56 -12.82
CA PRO A 64 11.69 10.92 -12.46
C PRO A 64 10.51 11.85 -12.71
N GLY A 65 10.13 12.65 -11.71
CA GLY A 65 9.14 13.71 -11.92
C GLY A 65 9.72 14.76 -12.87
N GLN A 66 9.00 15.09 -13.95
CA GLN A 66 9.41 16.18 -14.84
C GLN A 66 9.18 17.51 -14.11
N SER A 67 10.27 18.26 -13.92
CA SER A 67 10.29 19.61 -13.34
C SER A 67 9.84 20.66 -14.34
#